data_AF-A0A7W1FLN3-F1
#
_entry.id   AF-A0A7W1FLN3-F1
#
_cell.length_a   1.000
_cell.length_b   1.000
_cell.length_c   1.000
_cell.angle_alpha   90.00
_cell.angle_beta   90.00
_cell.angle_gamma   90.00
#
_symmetry.space_group_name_H-M   'P 1'
#
loop_
_entity.id
_entity.type
_entity.pdbx_description
1 polymer ?
#
loop_
_entity_poly.entity_id
_entity_poly.type
_entity_poly.pdbx_seq_one_letter_code
_entity_poly.pdbx_strand_id
1 'polypeptide(L)'
;MLGLEAHIAGDHVGARAWFALPTGMKPLRNGNLAFAYAVIEPILREEAGDTGALAKRCAEISTNERYTGAQVPWHAAQFLSGKLSAEEFLAQPNRLGARAWLLACSGIVAERRGDTAQAQTAYRDYLALPPLRHGLSIDPLMDRFVAWRVERLAAGKGWSGSTTP
;
A
#
# COMPACT_ATOMS: atom_id res chain seq x y z
N MET A 1 -1.79 -8.00 -10.18
CA MET A 1 -3.26 -7.91 -10.35
C MET A 1 -3.95 -9.21 -9.94
N LEU A 2 -3.59 -10.37 -10.51
CA LEU A 2 -4.25 -11.66 -10.22
C LEU A 2 -4.34 -12.02 -8.73
N GLY A 3 -3.28 -11.77 -7.95
CA GLY A 3 -3.33 -12.00 -6.50
C GLY A 3 -4.37 -11.15 -5.76
N LEU A 4 -4.54 -9.89 -6.17
CA LEU A 4 -5.57 -9.02 -5.60
C LEU A 4 -6.97 -9.50 -6.00
N GLU A 5 -7.20 -9.84 -7.26
CA GLU A 5 -8.52 -10.34 -7.71
C GLU A 5 -8.89 -11.65 -7.02
N ALA A 6 -7.94 -12.58 -6.85
CA ALA A 6 -8.15 -13.80 -6.09
C ALA A 6 -8.58 -13.49 -4.64
N HIS A 7 -7.93 -12.53 -3.98
CA HIS A 7 -8.30 -12.11 -2.63
C HIS A 7 -9.70 -11.48 -2.58
N ILE A 8 -10.04 -10.64 -3.56
CA ILE A 8 -11.37 -10.02 -3.67
C ILE A 8 -12.46 -11.08 -3.85
N ALA A 9 -12.16 -12.15 -4.59
CA ALA A 9 -13.05 -13.30 -4.76
C ALA A 9 -13.11 -14.23 -3.53
N GLY A 10 -12.34 -13.96 -2.47
CA GLY A 10 -12.27 -14.78 -1.25
C GLY A 10 -11.27 -15.93 -1.30
N ASP A 11 -10.50 -16.07 -2.38
CA ASP A 11 -9.43 -17.06 -2.50
C ASP A 11 -8.12 -16.52 -1.90
N HIS A 12 -8.05 -16.50 -0.57
CA HIS A 12 -6.87 -16.01 0.15
C HIS A 12 -5.62 -16.90 -0.05
N VAL A 13 -5.80 -18.20 -0.28
CA VAL A 13 -4.70 -19.15 -0.51
C VAL A 13 -4.10 -18.93 -1.89
N GLY A 14 -4.94 -18.86 -2.93
CA GLY A 14 -4.49 -18.56 -4.29
C GLY A 14 -3.94 -17.15 -4.42
N ALA A 15 -4.53 -16.16 -3.73
CA ALA A 15 -3.99 -14.81 -3.65
C ALA A 15 -2.54 -14.81 -3.16
N ARG A 16 -2.24 -15.53 -2.08
CA ARG A 16 -0.88 -15.63 -1.52
C ARG A 16 0.11 -16.27 -2.50
N ALA A 17 -0.31 -17.27 -3.26
CA ALA A 17 0.54 -17.89 -4.28
C ALA A 17 0.96 -16.89 -5.37
N TRP A 18 0.08 -15.98 -5.76
CA TRP A 18 0.40 -14.93 -6.73
C TRP A 18 1.38 -13.87 -6.22
N PHE A 19 1.50 -13.70 -4.91
CA PHE A 19 2.51 -12.83 -4.32
C PHE A 19 3.81 -13.58 -3.99
N ALA A 20 3.87 -14.91 -4.12
CA ALA A 20 5.12 -15.64 -3.94
C ALA A 20 6.14 -15.20 -5.00
N LEU A 21 7.22 -14.57 -4.56
CA LEU A 21 8.29 -14.12 -5.45
C LEU A 21 9.11 -15.31 -5.94
N PRO A 22 9.49 -15.34 -7.22
CA PRO A 22 10.57 -16.19 -7.68
C PRO A 22 11.86 -15.92 -6.88
N THR A 23 12.63 -16.97 -6.63
CA THR A 23 13.92 -16.87 -5.94
C THR A 23 14.81 -15.81 -6.59
N GLY A 24 15.36 -14.90 -5.77
CA GLY A 24 16.27 -13.85 -6.22
C GLY A 24 15.59 -12.57 -6.76
N MET A 25 14.27 -12.54 -6.92
CA MET A 25 13.55 -11.33 -7.31
C MET A 25 13.57 -10.29 -6.17
N LYS A 26 13.88 -9.04 -6.51
CA LYS A 26 13.92 -7.90 -5.58
C LYS A 26 12.81 -6.89 -5.92
N PRO A 27 11.56 -7.12 -5.50
CA PRO A 27 10.42 -6.32 -5.97
C PRO A 27 10.51 -4.85 -5.56
N LEU A 28 11.14 -4.55 -4.42
CA LEU A 28 11.32 -3.16 -3.97
C LEU A 28 12.27 -2.34 -4.86
N ARG A 29 13.10 -3.00 -5.68
CA ARG A 29 13.94 -2.31 -6.70
C ARG A 29 13.16 -2.02 -7.98
N ASN A 30 11.99 -2.64 -8.16
CA ASN A 30 11.16 -2.48 -9.33
C ASN A 30 10.01 -1.52 -9.00
N GLY A 31 9.98 -0.36 -9.67
CA GLY A 31 8.99 0.69 -9.40
C GLY A 31 7.54 0.19 -9.40
N ASN A 32 7.19 -0.73 -10.30
CA ASN A 32 5.81 -1.24 -10.45
C ASN A 32 5.44 -2.35 -9.46
N LEU A 33 6.43 -2.97 -8.80
CA LEU A 33 6.19 -4.01 -7.80
C LEU A 33 6.41 -3.49 -6.38
N ALA A 34 7.07 -2.34 -6.24
CA ALA A 34 7.45 -1.80 -4.95
C ALA A 34 6.24 -1.58 -4.04
N PHE A 35 5.17 -0.94 -4.54
CA PHE A 35 3.97 -0.69 -3.72
C PHE A 35 3.25 -2.01 -3.37
N ALA A 36 3.14 -2.91 -4.35
CA ALA A 36 2.51 -4.21 -4.18
C ALA A 36 3.12 -5.00 -3.01
N TYR A 37 4.45 -5.02 -2.92
CA TYR A 37 5.19 -5.82 -1.93
C TYR A 37 5.55 -5.07 -0.65
N ALA A 38 5.51 -3.73 -0.68
CA ALA A 38 5.69 -2.93 0.53
C ALA A 38 4.37 -2.76 1.30
N VAL A 39 3.24 -2.73 0.59
CA VAL A 39 1.96 -2.27 1.16
C VAL A 39 0.82 -3.23 0.86
N ILE A 40 0.54 -3.59 -0.38
CA ILE A 40 -0.67 -4.38 -0.71
C ILE A 40 -0.60 -5.80 -0.13
N GLU A 41 0.45 -6.56 -0.42
CA GLU A 41 0.61 -7.94 0.06
C GLU A 41 0.45 -8.09 1.58
N PRO A 42 1.10 -7.28 2.44
CA PRO A 42 0.93 -7.42 3.88
C PRO A 42 -0.47 -7.00 4.35
N ILE A 43 -1.14 -6.06 3.68
CA ILE A 43 -2.54 -5.72 3.97
C ILE A 43 -3.45 -6.91 3.67
N LEU A 44 -3.28 -7.56 2.51
CA LEU A 44 -4.08 -8.73 2.15
C LEU A 44 -3.85 -9.89 3.14
N ARG A 45 -2.62 -10.04 3.64
CA ARG A 45 -2.30 -11.02 4.70
C ARG A 45 -2.98 -10.70 6.02
N GLU A 46 -2.98 -9.44 6.45
CA GLU A 46 -3.71 -9.02 7.66
C GLU A 46 -5.21 -9.29 7.52
N GLU A 47 -5.81 -9.01 6.36
CA GLU A 47 -7.21 -9.34 6.11
C GLU A 47 -7.49 -10.85 6.09
N ALA A 48 -6.50 -11.66 5.71
CA ALA A 48 -6.57 -13.12 5.79
C ALA A 48 -6.24 -13.68 7.18
N GLY A 49 -6.03 -12.83 8.20
CA GLY A 49 -5.83 -13.21 9.60
C GLY A 49 -4.39 -13.16 10.11
N ASP A 50 -3.40 -12.86 9.27
CA ASP A 50 -1.99 -12.70 9.67
C ASP A 50 -1.77 -11.33 10.34
N THR A 51 -2.20 -11.24 11.60
CA THR A 51 -2.21 -9.99 12.37
C THR A 51 -0.82 -9.38 12.49
N GLY A 52 -0.68 -8.11 12.10
CA GLY A 52 0.57 -7.36 12.20
C GLY A 52 1.50 -7.55 11.00
N ALA A 53 1.08 -8.22 9.92
CA ALA A 53 1.92 -8.39 8.73
C ALA A 53 2.37 -7.04 8.14
N LEU A 54 1.54 -5.98 8.17
CA LEU A 54 1.93 -4.66 7.68
C LEU A 54 2.96 -4.00 8.59
N ALA A 55 2.74 -4.06 9.91
CA ALA A 55 3.69 -3.51 10.88
C ALA A 55 5.06 -4.20 10.79
N LYS A 56 5.07 -5.54 10.70
CA LYS A 56 6.28 -6.33 10.49
C LYS A 56 6.97 -5.95 9.18
N ARG A 57 6.21 -5.83 8.09
CA ARG A 57 6.77 -5.46 6.78
C ARG A 57 7.37 -4.05 6.80
N CYS A 58 6.70 -3.11 7.43
CA CYS A 58 7.24 -1.76 7.62
C CYS A 58 8.55 -1.81 8.40
N ALA A 59 8.61 -2.53 9.51
CA ALA A 59 9.85 -2.67 10.31
C ALA A 59 11.01 -3.30 9.53
N GLU A 60 10.74 -4.32 8.70
CA GLU A 60 11.74 -4.92 7.82
C GLU A 60 12.30 -3.92 6.81
N ILE A 61 11.42 -3.18 6.12
CA ILE A 61 11.81 -2.16 5.14
C ILE A 61 12.60 -1.04 5.82
N SER A 62 12.12 -0.54 6.96
CA SER A 62 12.78 0.51 7.74
C SER A 62 14.23 0.16 8.09
N THR A 63 14.49 -1.12 8.38
CA THR A 63 15.81 -1.63 8.81
C THR A 63 16.72 -1.91 7.63
N ASN A 64 16.22 -2.55 6.58
CA ASN A 64 17.07 -3.17 5.56
C ASN A 64 17.07 -2.46 4.20
N GLU A 65 16.07 -1.62 3.92
CA GLU A 65 15.74 -1.20 2.55
C GLU A 65 15.77 0.32 2.35
N ARG A 66 16.45 1.07 3.23
CA ARG A 66 16.51 2.54 3.18
C ARG A 66 16.88 3.10 1.82
N TYR A 67 17.84 2.47 1.13
CA TYR A 67 18.37 2.96 -0.15
C TYR A 67 17.81 2.23 -1.38
N THR A 68 16.81 1.36 -1.20
CA THR A 68 16.18 0.59 -2.28
C THR A 68 15.03 1.37 -2.91
N GLY A 69 14.84 1.24 -4.24
CA GLY A 69 13.67 1.79 -4.93
C GLY A 69 13.60 3.32 -4.86
N ALA A 70 14.75 4.00 -4.93
CA ALA A 70 14.86 5.45 -4.73
C ALA A 70 14.28 5.94 -3.39
N GLN A 71 14.30 5.07 -2.37
CA GLN A 71 13.84 5.31 -1.00
C GLN A 71 12.32 5.47 -0.84
N VAL A 72 11.53 5.34 -1.91
CA VAL A 72 10.07 5.51 -1.84
C VAL A 72 9.40 4.47 -0.92
N PRO A 73 9.75 3.16 -1.00
CA PRO A 73 9.19 2.16 -0.09
C PRO A 73 9.55 2.40 1.37
N TRP A 74 10.76 2.92 1.62
CA TRP A 74 11.21 3.26 2.97
C TRP A 74 10.38 4.42 3.54
N HIS A 75 10.16 5.49 2.79
CA HIS A 75 9.29 6.59 3.26
C HIS A 75 7.85 6.11 3.49
N ALA A 76 7.34 5.19 2.67
CA ALA A 76 6.03 4.57 2.86
C ALA A 76 5.96 3.79 4.17
N ALA A 77 6.95 2.94 4.44
CA ALA A 77 7.03 2.20 5.70
C ALA A 77 7.09 3.13 6.91
N GLN A 78 7.87 4.22 6.84
CA GLN A 78 7.97 5.20 7.92
C GLN A 78 6.66 5.95 8.16
N PHE A 79 5.97 6.37 7.10
CA PHE A 79 4.69 7.05 7.19
C PHE A 79 3.57 6.13 7.72
N LEU A 80 3.48 4.90 7.19
CA LEU A 80 2.52 3.90 7.66
C LEU A 80 2.75 3.49 9.12
N SER A 81 4.00 3.58 9.61
CA SER A 81 4.35 3.36 11.02
C SER A 81 4.19 4.61 11.90
N GLY A 82 3.69 5.72 11.36
CA GLY A 82 3.51 6.98 12.10
C GLY A 82 4.81 7.70 12.48
N LYS A 83 5.95 7.30 11.93
CA LYS A 83 7.27 7.89 12.22
C LYS A 83 7.60 9.11 11.37
N LEU A 84 6.73 9.44 10.41
CA LEU A 84 6.99 10.41 9.36
C LEU A 84 5.67 11.11 9.01
N SER A 85 5.69 12.43 8.95
CA SER A 85 4.55 13.28 8.60
C SER A 85 4.28 13.34 7.09
N ALA A 86 3.12 13.84 6.67
CA ALA A 86 2.86 14.03 5.24
C ALA A 86 3.87 14.99 4.57
N GLU A 87 4.31 16.02 5.30
CA GLU A 87 5.29 17.01 4.82
C GLU A 87 6.66 16.36 4.62
N GLU A 88 7.17 15.64 5.62
CA GLU A 88 8.42 14.91 5.52
C GLU A 88 8.38 13.86 4.40
N PHE A 89 7.21 13.27 4.12
CA PHE A 89 7.07 12.26 3.06
C PHE A 89 7.27 12.91 1.69
N LEU A 90 6.70 14.09 1.49
CA LEU A 90 6.82 14.84 0.24
C LEU A 90 8.20 15.49 0.09
N ALA A 91 8.93 15.69 1.19
CA ALA A 91 10.30 16.17 1.20
C ALA A 91 11.34 15.11 0.78
N GLN A 92 10.93 13.86 0.54
CA GLN A 92 11.83 12.77 0.16
C GLN A 92 12.64 13.06 -1.13
N PRO A 93 13.81 12.43 -1.30
CA PRO A 93 14.69 12.70 -2.44
C PRO A 93 14.03 12.44 -3.81
N ASN A 94 13.30 11.32 -3.95
CA ASN A 94 12.55 11.01 -5.16
C ASN A 94 11.09 11.42 -5.01
N ARG A 95 10.70 12.51 -5.66
CA ARG A 95 9.34 13.06 -5.57
C ARG A 95 8.40 12.52 -6.65
N LEU A 96 8.92 11.73 -7.59
CA LEU A 96 8.10 11.18 -8.66
C LEU A 96 7.13 10.13 -8.10
N GLY A 97 5.84 10.33 -8.30
CA GLY A 97 4.80 9.46 -7.72
C GLY A 97 4.61 9.61 -6.21
N ALA A 98 5.42 10.43 -5.51
CA ALA A 98 5.34 10.57 -4.05
C ALA A 98 3.95 11.02 -3.58
N ARG A 99 3.29 11.93 -4.31
CA ARG A 99 1.92 12.34 -3.95
C ARG A 99 0.92 11.19 -4.06
N ALA A 100 1.05 10.34 -5.09
CA ALA A 100 0.19 9.19 -5.30
C ALA A 100 0.37 8.16 -4.16
N TRP A 101 1.62 7.84 -3.83
CA TRP A 101 1.96 6.98 -2.69
C TRP A 101 1.42 7.53 -1.37
N LEU A 102 1.63 8.83 -1.10
CA LEU A 102 1.14 9.46 0.11
C LEU A 102 -0.38 9.36 0.23
N LEU A 103 -1.13 9.61 -0.85
CA LEU A 103 -2.60 9.55 -0.83
C LEU A 103 -3.10 8.14 -0.53
N ALA A 104 -2.55 7.12 -1.19
CA ALA A 104 -2.92 5.73 -0.89
C ALA A 104 -2.55 5.32 0.54
N CYS A 105 -1.35 5.66 1.01
CA CYS A 105 -0.95 5.40 2.40
C CYS A 105 -1.81 6.16 3.41
N SER A 106 -2.21 7.40 3.10
CA SER A 106 -3.09 8.20 3.96
C SER A 106 -4.47 7.55 4.08
N GLY A 107 -5.00 7.03 2.97
CA GLY A 107 -6.24 6.25 2.99
C GLY A 107 -6.14 5.04 3.91
N ILE A 108 -5.04 4.28 3.82
CA ILE A 108 -4.78 3.11 4.68
C ILE A 108 -4.71 3.51 6.16
N VAL A 109 -3.97 4.58 6.48
CA VAL A 109 -3.86 5.08 7.87
C VAL A 109 -5.22 5.50 8.42
N ALA A 110 -6.01 6.22 7.63
CA ALA A 110 -7.36 6.65 8.02
C ALA A 110 -8.29 5.44 8.23
N GLU A 111 -8.28 4.46 7.32
CA GLU A 111 -9.05 3.22 7.47
C GLU A 111 -8.71 2.48 8.76
N ARG A 112 -7.41 2.33 9.08
CA ARG A 112 -6.96 1.65 10.30
C ARG A 112 -7.37 2.38 11.59
N ARG A 113 -7.57 3.69 11.51
CA ARG A 113 -8.11 4.52 12.61
C ARG A 113 -9.63 4.53 12.69
N GLY A 114 -10.32 3.88 11.74
CA GLY A 114 -11.78 3.93 11.62
C GLY A 114 -12.33 5.22 11.01
N ASP A 115 -11.46 6.14 10.55
CA ASP A 115 -11.89 7.38 9.91
C ASP A 115 -12.23 7.11 8.43
N THR A 116 -13.45 6.61 8.24
CA THR A 116 -13.97 6.24 6.92
C THR A 116 -14.05 7.45 5.97
N ALA A 117 -14.39 8.64 6.49
CA ALA A 117 -14.55 9.84 5.66
C ALA A 117 -13.19 10.32 5.12
N GLN A 118 -12.18 10.37 5.99
CA GLN A 118 -10.83 10.73 5.59
C GLN A 118 -10.23 9.68 4.64
N ALA A 119 -10.48 8.39 4.89
CA ALA A 119 -10.03 7.31 4.01
C ALA A 119 -10.60 7.44 2.59
N GLN A 120 -11.92 7.62 2.48
CA GLN A 120 -12.57 7.82 1.19
C GLN A 120 -12.03 9.05 0.44
N THR A 121 -11.80 10.14 1.16
CA THR A 121 -11.24 11.37 0.57
C THR A 121 -9.86 11.10 -0.01
N ALA A 122 -8.96 10.50 0.77
CA ALA A 122 -7.60 10.21 0.34
C ALA A 122 -7.54 9.29 -0.89
N TYR A 123 -8.37 8.24 -0.92
CA TYR A 123 -8.44 7.33 -2.06
C TYR A 123 -9.07 7.96 -3.30
N ARG A 124 -10.11 8.79 -3.15
CA ARG A 124 -10.68 9.52 -4.29
C ARG A 124 -9.71 10.55 -4.85
N ASP A 125 -8.99 11.26 -3.98
CA ASP A 125 -7.93 12.17 -4.39
C ASP A 125 -6.83 11.45 -5.15
N TYR A 126 -6.47 10.22 -4.75
CA TYR A 126 -5.55 9.37 -5.50
C TYR A 126 -6.10 9.06 -6.91
N LEU A 127 -7.34 8.57 -7.01
CA LEU A 127 -7.96 8.20 -8.29
C LEU A 127 -8.18 9.40 -9.22
N ALA A 128 -8.31 10.61 -8.66
CA ALA A 128 -8.41 11.84 -9.42
C ALA A 128 -7.07 12.34 -9.97
N LEU A 129 -5.93 11.78 -9.54
CA LEU A 129 -4.64 12.13 -10.11
C LEU A 129 -4.56 11.66 -11.57
N PRO A 130 -4.07 12.50 -12.50
CA PRO A 130 -3.74 12.05 -13.85
C PRO A 130 -2.79 10.86 -13.80
N PRO A 131 -2.93 9.81 -14.64
CA PRO A 131 -2.10 8.60 -14.57
C PRO A 131 -0.58 8.87 -14.59
N LEU A 132 -0.14 9.89 -15.33
CA LEU A 132 1.26 10.34 -15.38
C LEU A 132 1.81 10.85 -14.03
N ARG A 133 0.94 11.13 -13.06
CA ARG A 133 1.32 11.56 -11.69
C ARG A 133 1.51 10.39 -10.73
N HIS A 134 1.24 9.16 -11.17
CA HIS A 134 1.36 7.96 -10.34
C HIS A 134 2.80 7.43 -10.26
N GLY A 135 3.63 7.69 -11.28
CA GLY A 135 5.03 7.27 -11.32
C GLY A 135 5.62 7.34 -12.73
N LEU A 136 6.78 6.69 -12.94
CA LEU A 136 7.39 6.52 -14.28
C LEU A 136 6.54 5.63 -15.20
N SER A 137 5.78 4.73 -14.60
CA SER A 137 4.91 3.78 -15.28
C SER A 137 3.62 3.66 -14.52
N ILE A 138 2.55 3.35 -15.25
CA ILE A 138 1.24 3.08 -14.67
C ILE A 138 1.37 1.82 -13.80
N ASP A 139 0.97 1.91 -12.53
CA ASP A 139 0.84 0.77 -11.63
C ASP A 139 -0.64 0.37 -11.53
N PRO A 140 -1.13 -0.50 -12.43
CA PRO A 140 -2.55 -0.85 -12.46
C PRO A 140 -2.97 -1.67 -11.25
N LEU A 141 -2.02 -2.21 -10.47
CA LEU A 141 -2.34 -2.93 -9.24
C LEU A 141 -2.65 -1.96 -8.11
N MET A 142 -1.89 -0.87 -7.99
CA MET A 142 -2.17 0.19 -7.02
C MET A 142 -3.53 0.85 -7.31
N ASP A 143 -3.81 1.17 -8.58
CA ASP A 143 -5.10 1.71 -9.01
C ASP A 143 -6.27 0.80 -8.64
N ARG A 144 -6.14 -0.48 -8.99
CA ARG A 144 -7.16 -1.47 -8.70
C ARG A 144 -7.36 -1.67 -7.19
N PHE A 145 -6.28 -1.68 -6.42
CA PHE A 145 -6.34 -1.78 -4.97
C PHE A 145 -7.08 -0.58 -4.37
N VAL A 146 -6.73 0.65 -4.77
CA VAL A 146 -7.39 1.85 -4.25
C VAL A 146 -8.87 1.89 -4.64
N ALA A 147 -9.21 1.53 -5.88
CA ALA A 147 -10.60 1.42 -6.32
C ALA A 147 -11.39 0.42 -5.46
N TRP A 148 -10.81 -0.76 -5.20
CA TRP A 148 -11.41 -1.76 -4.33
C TRP A 148 -11.62 -1.24 -2.89
N ARG A 149 -10.66 -0.49 -2.32
CA ARG A 149 -10.86 0.12 -0.99
C ARG A 149 -12.04 1.09 -0.98
N VAL A 150 -12.19 1.92 -2.02
CA VAL A 150 -13.33 2.84 -2.15
C VAL A 150 -14.66 2.07 -2.21
N GLU A 151 -14.74 1.03 -3.04
CA GLU A 151 -15.92 0.16 -3.16
C GLU A 151 -16.31 -0.45 -1.80
N ARG A 152 -15.33 -0.95 -1.06
CA ARG A 152 -15.53 -1.52 0.27
C ARG A 152 -16.04 -0.50 1.29
N LEU A 153 -15.42 0.67 1.36
CA LEU A 153 -15.85 1.73 2.27
C LEU A 153 -17.25 2.23 1.93
N ALA A 154 -17.61 2.31 0.65
CA ALA A 154 -18.97 2.65 0.23
C ALA A 154 -20.00 1.58 0.65
N ALA A 155 -19.59 0.31 0.71
CA ALA A 155 -20.41 -0.80 1.21
C ALA A 155 -20.41 -0.93 2.75
N GLY A 156 -19.82 0.02 3.49
CA GLY A 156 -19.71 -0.04 4.96
C GLY A 156 -18.73 -1.11 5.47
N LYS A 157 -17.90 -1.67 4.59
CA LYS A 157 -16.93 -2.73 4.90
C LYS A 157 -15.53 -2.14 5.08
N GLY A 158 -15.33 -1.46 6.21
CA GLY A 158 -14.05 -0.90 6.61
C GLY A 158 -12.93 -1.94 6.79
N TRP A 159 -11.83 -1.48 7.38
CA TRP A 159 -10.70 -2.32 7.74
C TRP A 159 -11.14 -3.53 8.57
N SER A 160 -10.78 -4.74 8.15
CA SER A 160 -11.13 -5.99 8.84
C SER A 160 -9.97 -6.62 9.61
N GLY A 161 -8.77 -6.04 9.57
CA GLY A 161 -7.60 -6.49 10.34
C GLY A 161 -7.53 -5.84 11.74
N SER A 162 -6.56 -6.27 12.57
CA SER A 162 -6.36 -5.68 13.90
C SER A 162 -6.07 -4.18 13.85
N THR A 163 -6.70 -3.42 14.76
CA THR A 163 -6.56 -1.96 14.91
C THR A 163 -5.32 -1.54 15.72
N THR A 164 -4.43 -2.48 16.06
CA THR A 164 -3.27 -2.17 16.91
C THR A 164 -2.24 -1.32 16.14
N PRO A 165 -1.85 -0.14 16.67
CA PRO A 165 -0.81 0.72 16.10
C PRO A 165 0.54 0.02 15.90
#